data_AF-A0A520FWM7-F1
#
_entry.id   AF-A0A520FWM7-F1
#
_cell.length_a   1.000
_cell.length_b   1.000
_cell.length_c   1.000
_cell.angle_alpha   90.00
_cell.angle_beta   90.00
_cell.angle_gamma   90.00
#
_symmetry.space_group_name_H-M   'P 1'
#
loop_
_entity.id
_entity.type
_entity.pdbx_description
1 polymer ?
#
loop_
_entity_poly.entity_id
_entity_poly.type
_entity_poly.pdbx_seq_one_letter_code
_entity_poly.pdbx_strand_id
1 'polypeptide(L)'
;MNAPDKFIAAAADPRHDPTRVIRAPRGSELNCKSWLTEAAYRMLQNNLDAEVAERPQDLVVYGGIGRAARNWACYDQILESLRTLENDESLLIQSGKPVGVFKTHENAPRVLIANSNLVPKWANWEHFNELDRAGLFMYGQMTAGSWIYIGSQGIVQGTFETFVEAGRQHYNNSLAGKWILTAGLGGMGGAQPLAATLAGAVSLNIECQQSSIDFRLRTR
;
A
#
# COMPACT_ATOMS: atom_id res chain seq x y z
N MET A 1 23.77 -43.32 13.54
CA MET A 1 24.58 -42.08 13.49
C MET A 1 23.67 -40.99 12.94
N ASN A 2 22.95 -40.30 13.83
CA ASN A 2 22.12 -39.16 13.44
C ASN A 2 23.04 -37.96 13.33
N ALA A 3 23.16 -37.40 12.13
CA ALA A 3 23.84 -36.12 11.93
C ALA A 3 23.09 -35.07 12.76
N PRO A 4 23.80 -34.21 13.52
CA PRO A 4 23.15 -33.18 14.29
C PRO A 4 22.51 -32.16 13.35
N ASP A 5 21.24 -31.88 13.57
CA ASP A 5 20.52 -30.74 13.02
C ASP A 5 21.32 -29.48 13.34
N LYS A 6 22.19 -29.07 12.41
CA LYS A 6 22.77 -27.73 12.44
C LYS A 6 21.57 -26.79 12.43
N PHE A 7 21.50 -25.93 13.44
CA PHE A 7 20.66 -24.75 13.44
C PHE A 7 20.88 -23.98 12.13
N ILE A 8 20.08 -24.29 11.11
CA ILE A 8 19.93 -23.45 9.94
C ILE A 8 19.23 -22.22 10.51
N ALA A 9 20.00 -21.15 10.74
CA ALA A 9 19.42 -19.84 10.96
C ALA A 9 18.40 -19.64 9.84
N ALA A 10 17.13 -19.48 10.20
CA ALA A 10 16.09 -19.21 9.22
C ALA A 10 16.57 -18.05 8.36
N ALA A 11 16.64 -18.27 7.04
CA ALA A 11 17.05 -17.21 6.12
C ALA A 11 16.19 -15.98 6.41
N ALA A 12 16.83 -14.82 6.58
CA ALA A 12 16.13 -13.57 6.89
C ALA A 12 15.01 -13.35 5.86
N ASP A 13 13.82 -12.98 6.33
CA ASP A 13 12.68 -12.74 5.44
C ASP A 13 13.08 -11.65 4.43
N PRO A 14 13.11 -11.93 3.11
CA PRO A 14 13.57 -10.96 2.10
C PRO A 14 12.66 -9.74 1.97
N ARG A 15 11.54 -9.71 2.71
CA ARG A 15 10.57 -8.62 2.76
C ARG A 15 10.83 -7.65 3.90
N HIS A 16 11.61 -8.04 4.92
CA HIS A 16 11.87 -7.20 6.09
C HIS A 16 13.28 -6.61 6.07
N ASP A 17 13.38 -5.29 6.17
CA ASP A 17 14.65 -4.59 6.38
C ASP A 17 14.41 -3.38 7.29
N PRO A 18 14.81 -3.46 8.58
CA PRO A 18 14.53 -2.41 9.55
C PRO A 18 15.37 -1.15 9.35
N THR A 19 16.42 -1.22 8.51
CA THR A 19 17.35 -0.09 8.30
C THR A 19 16.87 0.88 7.23
N ARG A 20 15.87 0.48 6.43
CA ARG A 20 15.39 1.28 5.30
C ARG A 20 14.49 2.41 5.78
N VAL A 21 14.84 3.60 5.31
CA VAL A 21 14.01 4.81 5.41
C VAL A 21 13.78 5.30 4.00
N ILE A 22 12.55 5.14 3.51
CA ILE A 22 12.18 5.48 2.14
C ILE A 22 11.39 6.78 2.15
N ARG A 23 11.67 7.66 1.20
CA ARG A 23 10.91 8.88 0.95
C ARG A 23 11.05 9.26 -0.52
N ALA A 24 9.96 9.71 -1.14
CA ALA A 24 10.06 10.12 -2.54
C ALA A 24 10.99 11.34 -2.72
N PRO A 25 11.78 11.41 -3.81
CA PRO A 25 12.49 12.63 -4.17
C PRO A 25 11.55 13.85 -4.27
N ARG A 26 12.08 15.03 -3.93
CA ARG A 26 11.35 16.31 -3.95
C ARG A 26 12.05 17.29 -4.87
N GLY A 27 11.37 18.38 -5.24
CA GLY A 27 11.90 19.39 -6.16
C GLY A 27 11.81 18.98 -7.64
N SER A 28 12.44 19.78 -8.50
CA SER A 28 12.35 19.68 -9.96
C SER A 28 13.45 18.84 -10.62
N GLU A 29 14.42 18.35 -9.85
CA GLU A 29 15.51 17.51 -10.37
C GLU A 29 14.98 16.09 -10.67
N LEU A 30 15.34 15.56 -11.84
CA LEU A 30 14.92 14.24 -12.29
C LEU A 30 15.94 13.16 -11.91
N ASN A 31 15.44 12.01 -11.46
CA ASN A 31 16.19 10.77 -11.27
C ASN A 31 16.01 9.81 -12.45
N CYS A 32 14.91 9.94 -13.18
CA CYS A 32 14.55 9.18 -14.38
C CYS A 32 14.68 10.02 -15.65
N LYS A 33 14.58 9.38 -16.82
CA LYS A 33 14.70 10.04 -18.14
C LYS A 33 13.56 11.01 -18.49
N SER A 34 12.41 10.92 -17.83
CA SER A 34 11.29 11.84 -18.05
C SER A 34 10.39 11.98 -16.82
N TRP A 35 9.54 13.00 -16.80
CA TRP A 35 8.56 13.20 -15.74
C TRP A 35 7.53 12.05 -15.63
N LEU A 36 7.22 11.36 -16.73
CA LEU A 36 6.29 10.24 -16.72
C LEU A 36 6.84 9.04 -15.93
N THR A 37 8.13 8.76 -16.07
CA THR A 37 8.80 7.68 -15.33
C THR A 37 9.21 8.13 -13.92
N GLU A 38 9.63 9.39 -13.76
CA GLU A 38 9.88 10.01 -12.45
C GLU A 38 8.63 9.99 -11.55
N ALA A 39 7.44 10.21 -12.11
CA ALA A 39 6.20 10.15 -11.35
C ALA A 39 5.99 8.77 -10.72
N ALA A 40 6.11 7.69 -11.50
CA ALA A 40 6.03 6.32 -10.97
C ALA A 40 7.14 6.03 -9.95
N TYR A 41 8.37 6.51 -10.22
CA TYR A 41 9.53 6.38 -9.33
C TYR A 41 9.26 7.00 -7.96
N ARG A 42 8.75 8.24 -7.95
CA ARG A 42 8.40 8.97 -6.72
C ARG A 42 7.22 8.33 -6.02
N MET A 43 6.17 7.94 -6.74
CA MET A 43 4.96 7.41 -6.12
C MET A 43 5.16 6.03 -5.48
N LEU A 44 6.00 5.17 -6.07
CA LEU A 44 6.42 3.93 -5.42
C LEU A 44 7.10 4.20 -4.06
N GLN A 45 7.98 5.20 -4.01
CA GLN A 45 8.65 5.59 -2.77
C GLN A 45 7.70 6.27 -1.78
N ASN A 46 6.74 7.07 -2.25
CA ASN A 46 5.72 7.70 -1.41
C ASN A 46 4.87 6.64 -0.67
N ASN A 47 4.53 5.55 -1.37
CA ASN A 47 3.82 4.42 -0.77
C ASN A 47 4.58 3.76 0.39
N LEU A 48 5.88 4.00 0.54
CA LEU A 48 6.72 3.47 1.62
C LEU A 48 7.29 4.56 2.54
N ASP A 49 6.83 5.81 2.40
CA ASP A 49 7.18 6.87 3.34
C ASP A 49 6.65 6.51 4.74
N ALA A 50 7.47 6.69 5.79
CA ALA A 50 7.10 6.37 7.17
C ALA A 50 5.95 7.24 7.71
N GLU A 51 5.68 8.39 7.07
CA GLU A 51 4.52 9.23 7.35
C GLU A 51 3.24 8.74 6.65
N VAL A 52 3.36 7.80 5.71
CA VAL A 52 2.27 7.33 4.83
C VAL A 52 1.91 5.87 5.10
N ALA A 53 2.91 4.97 5.06
CA ALA A 53 2.72 3.53 5.15
C ALA A 53 2.55 3.05 6.59
N GLU A 54 1.75 2.00 6.78
CA GLU A 54 1.54 1.39 8.10
C GLU A 54 2.80 0.66 8.61
N ARG A 55 3.55 -0.02 7.72
CA ARG A 55 4.75 -0.78 8.10
C ARG A 55 5.75 -0.88 6.93
N PRO A 56 6.42 0.24 6.56
CA PRO A 56 7.20 0.34 5.34
C PRO A 56 8.45 -0.56 5.30
N GLN A 57 9.03 -0.92 6.44
CA GLN A 57 10.17 -1.84 6.54
C GLN A 57 9.84 -3.25 6.02
N ASP A 58 8.54 -3.59 5.96
CA ASP A 58 8.00 -4.84 5.41
C ASP A 58 7.41 -4.68 4.01
N LEU A 59 7.62 -3.51 3.40
CA LEU A 59 6.97 -3.03 2.17
C LEU A 59 5.45 -2.86 2.29
N VAL A 60 4.89 -2.99 3.50
CA VAL A 60 3.45 -2.96 3.76
C VAL A 60 2.97 -1.52 3.83
N VAL A 61 2.03 -1.19 2.94
CA VAL A 61 1.42 0.13 2.82
C VAL A 61 0.18 0.23 3.71
N TYR A 62 -0.82 -0.63 3.50
CA TYR A 62 -2.06 -0.68 4.31
C TYR A 62 -2.83 -1.99 4.09
N GLY A 63 -3.92 -2.18 4.84
CA GLY A 63 -4.91 -3.25 4.57
C GLY A 63 -4.37 -4.65 4.89
N GLY A 64 -3.74 -4.82 6.05
CA GLY A 64 -3.10 -6.08 6.43
C GLY A 64 -1.73 -6.22 5.78
N ILE A 65 -1.63 -6.97 4.69
CA ILE A 65 -0.37 -7.28 3.99
C ILE A 65 -0.29 -6.65 2.59
N GLY A 66 -1.05 -5.57 2.34
CA GLY A 66 -1.00 -4.85 1.07
C GLY A 66 0.37 -4.19 0.88
N ARG A 67 1.16 -4.65 -0.09
CA ARG A 67 2.55 -4.22 -0.29
C ARG A 67 2.77 -3.43 -1.57
N ALA A 68 3.82 -2.60 -1.57
CA ALA A 68 4.23 -1.81 -2.73
C ALA A 68 5.09 -2.59 -3.76
N ALA A 69 5.89 -3.55 -3.27
CA ALA A 69 6.70 -4.46 -4.07
C ALA A 69 6.78 -5.83 -3.38
N ARG A 70 7.14 -6.88 -4.13
CA ARG A 70 7.08 -8.26 -3.62
C ARG A 70 8.04 -8.52 -2.46
N ASN A 71 9.27 -8.02 -2.60
CA ASN A 71 10.36 -8.08 -1.64
C ASN A 71 11.37 -6.97 -1.97
N TRP A 72 12.38 -6.77 -1.13
CA TRP A 72 13.31 -5.65 -1.30
C TRP A 72 14.13 -5.72 -2.60
N ALA A 73 14.52 -6.92 -3.03
CA ALA A 73 15.19 -7.10 -4.31
C ALA A 73 14.30 -6.67 -5.50
N CYS A 74 13.00 -6.98 -5.46
CA CYS A 74 12.06 -6.50 -6.47
C CYS A 74 11.90 -4.98 -6.41
N TYR A 75 11.82 -4.39 -5.21
CA TYR A 75 11.74 -2.94 -5.04
C TYR A 75 12.95 -2.23 -5.67
N ASP A 76 14.17 -2.67 -5.35
CA ASP A 76 15.42 -2.11 -5.86
C ASP A 76 15.48 -2.22 -7.39
N GLN A 77 15.10 -3.38 -7.93
CA GLN A 77 15.06 -3.60 -9.37
C GLN A 77 14.00 -2.74 -10.07
N ILE A 78 12.84 -2.47 -9.45
CA ILE A 78 11.82 -1.58 -10.02
C ILE A 78 12.38 -0.16 -10.14
N LEU A 79 13.04 0.33 -9.09
CA LEU A 79 13.65 1.66 -9.10
C LEU A 79 14.72 1.78 -10.19
N GLU A 80 15.58 0.77 -10.33
CA GLU A 80 16.60 0.74 -11.37
C GLU A 80 16.00 0.71 -12.79
N SER A 81 14.99 -0.13 -12.99
CA SER A 81 14.26 -0.19 -14.27
C SER A 81 13.59 1.16 -14.60
N LEU A 82 12.96 1.83 -13.63
CA LEU A 82 12.33 3.13 -13.85
C LEU A 82 13.34 4.25 -14.18
N ARG A 83 14.54 4.21 -13.59
CA ARG A 83 15.62 5.19 -13.90
C ARG A 83 16.08 5.10 -15.35
N THR A 84 16.09 3.88 -15.90
CA THR A 84 16.64 3.58 -17.23
C THR A 84 15.58 3.48 -18.34
N LEU A 85 14.29 3.36 -17.99
CA LEU A 85 13.18 3.20 -18.92
C LEU A 85 13.06 4.36 -19.92
N GLU A 86 13.03 4.04 -21.21
CA GLU A 86 12.84 5.04 -22.28
C GLU A 86 11.38 5.49 -22.44
N ASN A 87 11.18 6.61 -23.13
CA ASN A 87 9.85 7.19 -23.33
C ASN A 87 8.93 6.34 -24.21
N ASP A 88 9.48 5.47 -25.06
CA ASP A 88 8.74 4.52 -25.90
C ASP A 88 8.75 3.08 -25.36
N GLU A 89 9.06 2.90 -24.08
CA GLU A 89 9.07 1.59 -23.42
C GLU A 89 8.01 1.48 -22.33
N SER A 90 7.64 0.25 -21.99
CA SER A 90 6.72 -0.10 -20.91
C SER A 90 7.29 -1.19 -20.01
N LEU A 91 7.36 -0.92 -18.71
CA LEU A 91 7.74 -1.88 -17.67
C LEU A 91 6.52 -2.71 -17.23
N LEU A 92 6.68 -4.03 -17.18
CA LEU A 92 5.67 -4.96 -16.68
C LEU A 92 5.96 -5.34 -15.23
N ILE A 93 4.99 -5.10 -14.35
CA ILE A 93 5.00 -5.54 -12.95
C ILE A 93 4.00 -6.67 -12.76
N GLN A 94 4.48 -7.84 -12.35
CA GLN A 94 3.66 -9.00 -12.02
C GLN A 94 3.74 -9.24 -10.51
N SER A 95 2.64 -9.10 -9.78
CA SER A 95 2.57 -9.25 -8.32
C SER A 95 3.79 -8.64 -7.62
N GLY A 96 4.03 -7.33 -7.86
CA GLY A 96 5.12 -6.57 -7.25
C GLY A 96 6.54 -6.91 -7.69
N LYS A 97 6.73 -7.68 -8.78
CA LYS A 97 8.04 -8.01 -9.36
C LYS A 97 8.17 -7.40 -10.76
N PRO A 98 9.27 -6.72 -11.09
CA PRO A 98 9.54 -6.28 -12.47
C PRO A 98 9.95 -7.50 -13.31
N VAL A 99 9.14 -7.84 -14.31
CA VAL A 99 9.33 -9.09 -15.10
C VAL A 99 9.79 -8.87 -16.53
N GLY A 100 9.71 -7.64 -17.05
CA GLY A 100 10.21 -7.33 -18.38
C GLY A 100 9.93 -5.88 -18.78
N VAL A 101 10.71 -5.41 -19.73
CA VAL A 101 10.53 -4.12 -20.41
C VAL A 101 10.33 -4.41 -21.89
N PHE A 102 9.34 -3.79 -22.50
CA PHE A 102 9.03 -3.96 -23.91
C PHE A 102 8.89 -2.60 -24.59
N LYS A 103 9.36 -2.51 -25.83
CA LYS A 103 9.11 -1.36 -26.68
C LYS A 103 7.62 -1.27 -27.02
N THR A 104 7.07 -0.09 -26.81
CA THR A 104 5.69 0.30 -27.11
C THR A 104 5.72 1.59 -27.93
N HIS A 105 5.24 2.71 -27.37
CA HIS A 105 5.26 4.04 -27.97
C HIS A 105 5.05 5.12 -26.91
N GLU A 106 5.34 6.38 -27.21
CA GLU A 106 5.32 7.48 -26.23
C GLU A 106 3.97 7.68 -25.53
N ASN A 107 2.85 7.45 -26.25
CA ASN A 107 1.50 7.56 -25.68
C ASN A 107 1.01 6.31 -24.91
N ALA A 108 1.82 5.25 -24.82
CA ALA A 108 1.49 4.06 -24.03
C ALA A 108 1.76 4.30 -22.54
N PRO A 109 1.16 3.52 -21.62
CA PRO A 109 1.56 3.56 -20.22
C PRO A 109 3.03 3.16 -20.04
N ARG A 110 3.77 3.91 -19.21
CA ARG A 110 5.16 3.55 -18.85
C ARG A 110 5.23 2.30 -17.98
N VAL A 111 4.19 2.01 -17.20
CA VAL A 111 4.14 0.84 -16.31
C VAL A 111 2.77 0.18 -16.44
N LEU A 112 2.76 -1.13 -16.63
CA LEU A 112 1.57 -1.98 -16.58
C LEU A 112 1.70 -2.93 -15.39
N ILE A 113 0.67 -2.96 -14.54
CA ILE A 113 0.71 -3.66 -13.25
C ILE A 113 -0.43 -4.68 -13.18
N ALA A 114 -0.09 -5.93 -12.90
CA ALA A 114 -1.05 -7.00 -12.62
C ALA A 114 -0.67 -7.69 -11.31
N ASN A 115 -1.37 -7.36 -10.23
CA ASN A 115 -1.11 -7.90 -8.90
C ASN A 115 -2.20 -8.86 -8.46
N SER A 116 -1.81 -9.92 -7.76
CA SER A 116 -2.71 -10.77 -6.96
C SER A 116 -3.78 -11.54 -7.75
N ASN A 117 -3.69 -11.60 -9.08
CA ASN A 117 -4.61 -12.35 -9.92
C ASN A 117 -4.35 -13.85 -9.80
N LEU A 118 -5.39 -14.61 -9.48
CA LEU A 118 -5.40 -16.08 -9.49
C LEU A 118 -6.58 -16.56 -10.34
N VAL A 119 -6.41 -17.71 -11.00
CA VAL A 119 -7.54 -18.37 -11.67
C VAL A 119 -8.62 -18.69 -10.62
N PRO A 120 -9.92 -18.46 -10.88
CA PRO A 120 -10.95 -18.42 -9.83
C PRO A 120 -11.00 -19.64 -8.90
N LYS A 121 -10.78 -20.85 -9.43
CA LYS A 121 -10.74 -22.09 -8.61
C LYS A 121 -9.68 -22.05 -7.49
N TRP A 122 -8.62 -21.28 -7.67
CA TRP A 122 -7.51 -21.13 -6.74
C TRP A 122 -7.47 -19.76 -6.05
N ALA A 123 -8.47 -18.90 -6.28
CA ALA A 123 -8.52 -17.55 -5.73
C ALA A 123 -8.98 -17.56 -4.24
N ASN A 124 -8.19 -18.20 -3.38
CA ASN A 124 -8.38 -18.27 -1.94
C ASN A 124 -7.09 -17.96 -1.17
N TRP A 125 -7.22 -17.70 0.13
CA TRP A 125 -6.09 -17.29 0.97
C TRP A 125 -5.08 -18.42 1.20
N GLU A 126 -5.53 -19.67 1.26
CA GLU A 126 -4.66 -20.83 1.46
C GLU A 126 -3.63 -20.93 0.32
N HIS A 127 -4.10 -20.87 -0.93
CA HIS A 127 -3.24 -20.92 -2.10
C HIS A 127 -2.44 -19.62 -2.30
N PHE A 128 -3.03 -18.46 -2.01
CA PHE A 128 -2.28 -17.20 -1.95
C PHE A 128 -1.06 -17.34 -1.02
N ASN A 129 -1.27 -17.86 0.20
CA ASN A 129 -0.23 -17.95 1.22
C ASN A 129 0.84 -18.99 0.88
N GLU A 130 0.46 -20.08 0.21
CA GLU A 130 1.40 -21.04 -0.38
C GLU A 130 2.34 -20.35 -1.36
N LEU A 131 1.79 -19.57 -2.31
CA LEU A 131 2.58 -18.85 -3.30
C LEU A 131 3.41 -17.69 -2.71
N ASP A 132 2.89 -16.96 -1.71
CA ASP A 132 3.64 -15.89 -1.01
C ASP A 132 4.86 -16.49 -0.27
N ARG A 133 4.69 -17.61 0.44
CA ARG A 133 5.82 -18.33 1.08
C ARG A 133 6.85 -18.83 0.07
N ALA A 134 6.41 -19.21 -1.13
CA ALA A 134 7.30 -19.59 -2.23
C ALA A 134 7.96 -18.38 -2.95
N GLY A 135 7.66 -17.14 -2.53
CA GLY A 135 8.18 -15.92 -3.17
C GLY A 135 7.57 -15.62 -4.55
N LEU A 136 6.43 -16.23 -4.87
CA LEU A 136 5.76 -16.13 -6.16
C LEU A 136 4.65 -15.07 -6.18
N PHE A 137 4.26 -14.54 -5.03
CA PHE A 137 3.07 -13.72 -4.91
C PHE A 137 3.22 -12.51 -4.00
N MET A 138 2.30 -11.55 -4.19
CA MET A 138 2.19 -10.34 -3.39
C MET A 138 0.71 -9.95 -3.35
N TYR A 139 0.23 -9.49 -2.20
CA TYR A 139 -1.08 -8.84 -2.10
C TYR A 139 -0.94 -7.36 -2.44
N GLY A 140 -1.56 -6.91 -3.54
CA GLY A 140 -1.46 -5.53 -4.00
C GLY A 140 -2.47 -4.57 -3.37
N GLN A 141 -3.48 -5.08 -2.65
CA GLN A 141 -4.66 -4.27 -2.28
C GLN A 141 -5.17 -3.52 -3.53
N MET A 142 -5.62 -2.28 -3.39
CA MET A 142 -6.01 -1.38 -4.46
C MET A 142 -4.85 -0.44 -4.81
N THR A 143 -4.47 0.44 -3.88
CA THR A 143 -3.48 1.52 -4.13
C THR A 143 -2.08 1.23 -3.58
N ALA A 144 -1.92 0.14 -2.82
CA ALA A 144 -0.62 -0.29 -2.29
C ALA A 144 0.32 -0.75 -3.41
N GLY A 145 -0.11 -1.75 -4.19
CA GLY A 145 0.68 -2.32 -5.28
C GLY A 145 0.61 -1.55 -6.60
N SER A 146 -0.21 -0.50 -6.67
CA SER A 146 -0.35 0.38 -7.85
C SER A 146 0.21 1.79 -7.63
N TRP A 147 0.85 2.03 -6.49
CA TRP A 147 1.66 3.21 -6.20
C TRP A 147 0.88 4.52 -6.28
N ILE A 148 -0.25 4.59 -5.58
CA ILE A 148 -1.05 5.83 -5.51
C ILE A 148 -1.71 5.99 -4.13
N TYR A 149 -1.11 5.43 -3.09
CA TYR A 149 -1.59 5.60 -1.73
C TYR A 149 -1.11 6.94 -1.16
N ILE A 150 -2.03 7.66 -0.51
CA ILE A 150 -1.82 9.01 0.01
C ILE A 150 -2.19 9.11 1.49
N GLY A 151 -2.02 8.00 2.22
CA GLY A 151 -2.40 7.90 3.62
C GLY A 151 -3.92 7.82 3.80
N SER A 152 -4.38 8.12 5.02
CA SER A 152 -5.79 8.08 5.41
C SER A 152 -6.66 9.06 4.63
N GLN A 153 -6.08 10.14 4.07
CA GLN A 153 -6.81 11.10 3.24
C GLN A 153 -7.48 10.42 2.03
N GLY A 154 -6.88 9.35 1.49
CA GLY A 154 -7.44 8.65 0.33
C GLY A 154 -8.87 8.11 0.54
N ILE A 155 -9.29 7.89 1.79
CA ILE A 155 -10.63 7.35 2.10
C ILE A 155 -11.50 8.28 2.94
N VAL A 156 -10.92 9.35 3.52
CA VAL A 156 -11.67 10.24 4.44
C VAL A 156 -12.93 10.82 3.81
N GLN A 157 -12.86 11.24 2.53
CA GLN A 157 -14.03 11.74 1.82
C GLN A 157 -15.09 10.65 1.63
N GLY A 158 -14.70 9.45 1.21
CA GLY A 158 -15.65 8.35 1.02
C GLY A 158 -16.34 7.93 2.32
N THR A 159 -15.59 7.90 3.43
CA THR A 159 -16.16 7.62 4.76
C THR A 159 -17.08 8.75 5.24
N PHE A 160 -16.70 10.01 5.00
CA PHE A 160 -17.54 11.17 5.30
C PHE A 160 -18.86 11.12 4.53
N GLU A 161 -18.82 10.91 3.21
CA GLU A 161 -20.03 10.81 2.38
C GLU A 161 -20.93 9.66 2.83
N THR A 162 -20.33 8.53 3.24
CA THR A 162 -21.08 7.40 3.80
C THR A 162 -21.83 7.80 5.07
N PHE A 163 -21.17 8.48 6.01
CA PHE A 163 -21.81 8.92 7.24
C PHE A 163 -22.87 10.01 7.00
N VAL A 164 -22.58 10.97 6.13
CA VAL A 164 -23.54 12.02 5.76
C VAL A 164 -24.79 11.39 5.12
N GLU A 165 -24.62 10.43 4.22
CA GLU A 165 -25.74 9.74 3.58
C GLU A 165 -26.53 8.88 4.58
N ALA A 166 -25.87 8.19 5.51
CA ALA A 166 -26.56 7.53 6.62
C ALA A 166 -27.35 8.54 7.48
N GLY A 167 -26.80 9.73 7.71
CA GLY A 167 -27.48 10.86 8.35
C GLY A 167 -28.74 11.31 7.60
N ARG A 168 -28.67 11.40 6.26
CA ARG A 168 -29.83 11.72 5.39
C ARG A 168 -30.92 10.69 5.53
N GLN A 169 -30.57 9.41 5.41
CA GLN A 169 -31.54 8.31 5.38
C GLN A 169 -32.19 8.04 6.74
N HIS A 170 -31.47 8.26 7.86
CA HIS A 170 -31.93 7.81 9.17
C HIS A 170 -32.16 8.93 10.20
N TYR A 171 -31.64 10.13 9.98
CA TYR A 171 -31.62 11.20 10.98
C TYR A 171 -31.94 12.58 10.41
N ASN A 172 -32.79 12.65 9.39
CA ASN A 172 -33.21 13.91 8.76
C ASN A 172 -32.02 14.78 8.34
N ASN A 173 -30.98 14.15 7.78
CA ASN A 173 -29.76 14.81 7.29
C ASN A 173 -28.93 15.52 8.40
N SER A 174 -29.05 15.09 9.67
CA SER A 174 -28.23 15.64 10.76
C SER A 174 -27.77 14.57 11.74
N LEU A 175 -26.46 14.47 11.92
CA LEU A 175 -25.83 13.63 12.96
C LEU A 175 -25.46 14.41 14.23
N ALA A 176 -25.90 15.67 14.37
CA ALA A 176 -25.66 16.44 15.58
C ALA A 176 -26.27 15.76 16.81
N GLY A 177 -25.46 15.61 17.87
CA GLY A 177 -25.87 14.89 19.09
C GLY A 177 -25.97 13.36 18.91
N LYS A 178 -25.51 12.81 17.79
CA LYS A 178 -25.38 11.36 17.57
C LYS A 178 -23.94 10.92 17.77
N TRP A 179 -23.77 9.62 17.95
CA TRP A 179 -22.46 8.99 18.04
C TRP A 179 -22.39 7.74 17.17
N ILE A 180 -21.21 7.49 16.61
CA ILE A 180 -20.91 6.32 15.79
C ILE A 180 -20.02 5.38 16.60
N LEU A 181 -20.40 4.12 16.70
CA LEU A 181 -19.58 3.05 17.25
C LEU A 181 -18.95 2.27 16.09
N THR A 182 -17.62 2.16 16.08
CA THR A 182 -16.88 1.40 15.05
C THR A 182 -15.57 0.86 15.61
N ALA A 183 -14.81 0.13 14.79
CA ALA A 183 -13.52 -0.43 15.16
C ALA A 183 -12.50 -0.34 14.00
N GLY A 184 -11.21 -0.44 14.36
CA GLY A 184 -10.08 -0.46 13.44
C GLY A 184 -9.55 0.94 13.09
N LEU A 185 -8.33 1.24 13.52
CA LEU A 185 -7.60 2.49 13.28
C LEU A 185 -6.31 2.27 12.45
N GLY A 186 -6.31 1.25 11.59
CA GLY A 186 -5.28 1.06 10.54
C GLY A 186 -5.36 2.10 9.42
N GLY A 187 -4.53 1.99 8.37
CA GLY A 187 -4.30 3.07 7.39
C GLY A 187 -5.57 3.66 6.74
N MET A 188 -6.60 2.83 6.54
CA MET A 188 -7.91 3.27 6.02
C MET A 188 -8.92 3.55 7.14
N GLY A 189 -9.03 2.65 8.12
CA GLY A 189 -9.97 2.80 9.25
C GLY A 189 -9.68 4.01 10.13
N GLY A 190 -8.43 4.49 10.14
CA GLY A 190 -8.02 5.72 10.83
C GLY A 190 -8.67 7.00 10.32
N ALA A 191 -9.31 6.98 9.14
CA ALA A 191 -10.07 8.12 8.63
C ALA A 191 -11.45 8.28 9.28
N GLN A 192 -11.99 7.20 9.88
CA GLN A 192 -13.32 7.18 10.52
C GLN A 192 -13.53 8.28 11.57
N PRO A 193 -12.62 8.53 12.54
CA PRO A 193 -12.83 9.57 13.55
C PRO A 193 -12.95 10.97 12.95
N LEU A 194 -12.09 11.31 11.97
CA LEU A 194 -12.14 12.61 11.29
C LEU A 194 -13.41 12.73 10.44
N ALA A 195 -13.74 11.70 9.66
CA ALA A 195 -14.96 11.66 8.86
C ALA A 195 -16.24 11.81 9.69
N ALA A 196 -16.33 11.11 10.83
CA ALA A 196 -17.45 11.22 11.76
C ALA A 196 -17.57 12.65 12.31
N THR A 197 -16.45 13.24 12.73
CA THR A 197 -16.39 14.62 13.23
C THR A 197 -16.86 15.62 12.18
N LEU A 198 -16.38 15.49 10.94
CA LEU A 198 -16.79 16.33 9.81
C LEU A 198 -18.29 16.17 9.48
N ALA A 199 -18.82 14.95 9.61
CA ALA A 199 -20.25 14.68 9.44
C ALA A 199 -21.12 15.17 10.62
N GLY A 200 -20.51 15.72 11.67
CA GLY A 200 -21.20 16.28 12.84
C GLY A 200 -21.50 15.28 13.96
N ALA A 201 -20.94 14.07 13.92
CA ALA A 201 -21.11 13.03 14.93
C ALA A 201 -19.89 12.94 15.86
N VAL A 202 -20.14 12.50 17.10
CA VAL A 202 -19.05 11.94 17.94
C VAL A 202 -18.76 10.51 17.47
N SER A 203 -17.56 9.98 17.68
CA SER A 203 -17.28 8.56 17.41
C SER A 203 -16.47 7.90 18.52
N LEU A 204 -16.83 6.65 18.83
CA LEU A 204 -16.03 5.74 19.64
C LEU A 204 -15.43 4.69 18.71
N ASN A 205 -14.10 4.70 18.61
CA ASN A 205 -13.34 3.87 17.67
C ASN A 205 -12.50 2.87 18.46
N ILE A 206 -12.89 1.59 18.43
CA ILE A 206 -12.20 0.53 19.16
C ILE A 206 -10.98 0.06 18.35
N GLU A 207 -9.80 0.03 18.96
CA GLU A 207 -8.57 -0.46 18.34
C GLU A 207 -7.79 -1.32 19.34
N CYS A 208 -7.22 -2.42 18.86
CA CYS A 208 -6.50 -3.38 19.69
C CYS A 208 -4.99 -3.12 19.75
N GLN A 209 -4.45 -2.29 18.86
CA GLN A 209 -3.03 -1.95 18.77
C GLN A 209 -2.77 -0.48 19.12
N GLN A 210 -2.07 -0.25 20.24
CA GLN A 210 -1.72 1.10 20.69
C GLN A 210 -0.95 1.91 19.64
N SER A 211 -0.02 1.27 18.91
CA SER A 211 0.76 1.93 17.86
C SER A 211 -0.11 2.50 16.72
N SER A 212 -1.23 1.85 16.39
CA SER A 212 -2.18 2.35 15.39
C SER A 212 -2.94 3.57 15.91
N ILE A 213 -3.32 3.57 17.20
CA ILE A 213 -3.94 4.74 17.87
C ILE A 213 -2.96 5.92 17.84
N ASP A 214 -1.72 5.70 18.27
CA ASP A 214 -0.67 6.72 18.34
C ASP A 214 -0.36 7.30 16.94
N PHE A 215 -0.41 6.48 15.89
CA PHE A 215 -0.28 6.96 14.52
C PHE A 215 -1.36 8.01 14.22
N ARG A 216 -2.64 7.69 14.45
CA ARG A 216 -3.76 8.62 14.15
C ARG A 216 -3.73 9.89 14.98
N LEU A 217 -3.26 9.82 16.23
CA LEU A 217 -3.10 11.00 17.06
C LEU A 217 -2.05 11.97 16.52
N ARG A 218 -1.02 11.47 15.83
CA ARG A 218 0.05 12.28 15.20
C ARG A 218 -0.36 12.85 13.85
N THR A 219 -1.20 12.17 13.08
CA THR A 219 -1.58 12.56 11.70
C THR A 219 -2.99 13.16 11.61
N ARG A 220 -3.24 14.22 12.38
CA ARG A 220 -4.56 14.87 12.48
C ARG A 220 -5.03 15.44 11.15
#